data_AF-A0A8T4KB96-F1
#
_entry.id   AF-A0A8T4KB96-F1
#
_cell.length_a   1.000
_cell.length_b   1.000
_cell.length_c   1.000
_cell.angle_alpha   90.00
_cell.angle_beta   90.00
_cell.angle_gamma   90.00
#
_symmetry.space_group_name_H-M   'P 1'
#
loop_
_entity.id
_entity.type
_entity.pdbx_description
1 polymer ?
#
loop_
_entity_poly.entity_id
_entity_poly.type
_entity_poly.pdbx_seq_one_letter_code
_entity_poly.pdbx_strand_id
1 'polypeptide(L)'
;MNKGVSPFLATSLIILFSIMTVGIVTTAVKPVLDRTKDTATTNEGFHNLELIDDTILEVASEEKGSRRTISIKMSDGNLYFDPWLEYLNYTYKLNSNLAISGQRGRVNATISTDVLTLFIKYDRIDLSKNIHFPKGSNQIIITNEGINSTVNKPMINITS
;
A
#
# COMPACT_ATOMS: atom_id res chain seq x y z
N MET A 1 61.17 5.38 23.12
CA MET A 1 59.99 6.13 22.65
C MET A 1 58.98 5.17 22.04
N ASN A 2 58.08 4.56 22.83
CA ASN A 2 57.04 3.63 22.31
C ASN A 2 55.60 4.03 22.72
N LYS A 3 55.40 5.21 23.33
CA LYS A 3 54.10 5.61 23.88
C LYS A 3 53.14 6.24 22.84
N GLY A 4 53.62 6.63 21.66
CA GLY A 4 52.81 7.23 20.58
C GLY A 4 52.31 6.25 19.51
N VAL A 5 52.90 5.06 19.41
CA VAL A 5 52.52 4.05 18.40
C VAL A 5 51.24 3.31 18.79
N SER A 6 51.02 3.07 20.09
CA SER A 6 49.84 2.39 20.61
C SER A 6 48.53 3.17 20.39
N PRO A 7 48.44 4.49 20.70
CA PRO A 7 47.25 5.29 20.40
C PRO A 7 46.92 5.38 18.91
N PHE A 8 47.95 5.41 18.05
CA PHE A 8 47.78 5.44 16.60
C PHE A 8 47.22 4.12 16.06
N LEU A 9 47.74 2.99 16.53
CA LEU A 9 47.22 1.66 16.18
C LEU A 9 45.78 1.48 16.65
N ALA A 10 45.48 1.86 17.89
CA ALA A 10 44.12 1.78 18.44
C ALA A 10 43.13 2.63 17.64
N THR A 11 43.49 3.89 17.34
CA THR A 11 42.65 4.78 16.52
C THR A 11 42.43 4.22 15.11
N SER A 12 43.48 3.69 14.48
CA SER A 12 43.39 3.10 13.14
C SER A 12 42.46 1.87 13.11
N LEU A 13 42.53 1.02 14.14
CA LEU A 13 41.64 -0.13 14.30
C LEU A 13 40.18 0.30 14.50
N ILE A 14 39.94 1.33 15.32
CA ILE A 14 38.58 1.86 15.54
C ILE A 14 37.99 2.40 14.23
N ILE A 15 38.77 3.13 13.43
CA ILE A 15 38.33 3.61 12.11
C ILE A 15 38.01 2.44 11.19
N LEU A 16 38.86 1.42 11.13
CA LEU A 16 38.64 0.23 10.32
C LEU A 16 37.35 -0.52 10.73
N PHE A 17 37.14 -0.73 12.03
CA PHE A 17 35.91 -1.36 12.55
C PHE A 17 34.67 -0.53 12.25
N SER A 18 34.79 0.79 12.32
CA SER A 18 33.69 1.70 11.99
C SER A 18 33.28 1.58 10.52
N ILE A 19 34.26 1.55 9.60
CA ILE A 19 34.02 1.36 8.16
C ILE A 19 33.41 -0.01 7.89
N MET A 20 33.93 -1.08 8.50
CA MET A 20 33.36 -2.43 8.34
C MET A 20 31.92 -2.50 8.82
N THR A 21 31.60 -1.87 9.95
CA THR A 21 30.24 -1.83 10.50
C THR A 21 29.27 -1.14 9.54
N VAL A 22 29.65 0.03 9.00
CA VAL A 22 28.84 0.74 7.99
C VAL A 22 28.66 -0.13 6.74
N GLY A 23 29.72 -0.82 6.30
CA GLY A 23 29.68 -1.75 5.18
C GLY A 23 28.66 -2.88 5.39
N ILE A 24 28.66 -3.52 6.56
CA ILE A 24 27.71 -4.61 6.87
C ILE A 24 26.26 -4.09 6.93
N VAL A 25 26.03 -2.94 7.57
CA VAL A 25 24.67 -2.37 7.68
C VAL A 25 24.08 -2.08 6.31
N THR A 26 24.88 -1.48 5.43
CA THR A 26 24.42 -1.08 4.09
C THR A 26 24.22 -2.25 3.14
N THR A 27 25.06 -3.30 3.24
CA THR A 27 25.04 -4.43 2.29
C THR A 27 24.17 -5.61 2.73
N ALA A 28 24.03 -5.85 4.04
CA ALA A 28 23.30 -7.01 4.56
C ALA A 28 22.02 -6.63 5.30
N VAL A 29 22.08 -5.62 6.18
CA VAL A 29 20.93 -5.29 7.06
C VAL A 29 19.86 -4.49 6.31
N LYS A 30 20.26 -3.43 5.60
CA LYS A 30 19.33 -2.55 4.91
C LYS A 30 18.44 -3.29 3.88
N PRO A 31 18.97 -4.15 2.98
CA PRO A 31 18.12 -4.86 2.02
C PRO A 31 17.08 -5.77 2.68
N VAL A 32 17.41 -6.39 3.81
CA VAL A 32 16.48 -7.23 4.58
C VAL A 32 15.38 -6.39 5.22
N LEU A 33 15.74 -5.24 5.79
CA LEU A 33 14.75 -4.30 6.35
C LEU A 33 13.84 -3.73 5.27
N ASP A 34 14.39 -3.29 4.14
CA ASP A 34 13.63 -2.75 3.01
C ASP A 34 12.65 -3.79 2.48
N ARG A 35 13.09 -5.04 2.30
CA ARG A 35 12.20 -6.15 1.88
C ARG A 35 11.11 -6.46 2.89
N THR A 36 11.43 -6.41 4.18
CA THR A 36 10.46 -6.64 5.26
C THR A 36 9.40 -5.54 5.27
N LYS A 37 9.83 -4.27 5.18
CA LYS A 37 8.93 -3.12 5.09
C LYS A 37 8.04 -3.23 3.86
N ASP A 38 8.62 -3.46 2.68
CA ASP A 38 7.87 -3.57 1.43
C ASP A 38 6.84 -4.71 1.47
N THR A 39 7.20 -5.85 2.07
CA THR A 39 6.28 -6.99 2.25
C THR A 39 5.12 -6.63 3.19
N ALA A 40 5.41 -5.97 4.31
CA ALA A 40 4.40 -5.56 5.28
C ALA A 40 3.43 -4.54 4.67
N THR A 41 3.94 -3.50 4.02
CA THR A 41 3.15 -2.48 3.33
C THR A 41 2.33 -3.06 2.19
N THR A 42 2.88 -4.00 1.42
CA THR A 42 2.13 -4.68 0.37
C THR A 42 0.97 -5.52 0.93
N ASN A 43 1.21 -6.28 2.00
CA ASN A 43 0.15 -7.07 2.65
C ASN A 43 -0.95 -6.17 3.24
N GLU A 44 -0.58 -5.04 3.82
CA GLU A 44 -1.52 -4.01 4.27
C GLU A 44 -2.36 -3.47 3.11
N GLY A 45 -1.73 -3.18 1.95
CA GLY A 45 -2.43 -2.81 0.72
C GLY A 45 -3.45 -3.86 0.27
N PHE A 46 -3.06 -5.13 0.23
CA PHE A 46 -3.99 -6.23 -0.08
C PHE A 46 -5.17 -6.29 0.90
N HIS A 47 -4.88 -6.27 2.20
CA HIS A 47 -5.91 -6.38 3.22
C HIS A 47 -6.90 -5.20 3.17
N ASN A 48 -6.40 -3.97 2.99
CA ASN A 48 -7.25 -2.80 2.88
C ASN A 48 -8.12 -2.85 1.62
N LEU A 49 -7.55 -3.26 0.49
CA LEU A 49 -8.30 -3.41 -0.75
C LEU A 49 -9.39 -4.48 -0.65
N GLU A 50 -9.09 -5.63 -0.05
CA GLU A 50 -10.07 -6.69 0.23
C GLU A 50 -11.18 -6.20 1.15
N LEU A 51 -10.85 -5.53 2.26
CA LEU A 51 -11.83 -4.98 3.19
C LEU A 51 -12.75 -3.96 2.52
N ILE A 52 -12.18 -3.05 1.73
CA ILE A 52 -12.97 -2.06 0.98
C ILE A 52 -13.85 -2.77 -0.05
N ASP A 53 -13.32 -3.75 -0.78
CA ASP A 53 -14.08 -4.50 -1.79
C ASP A 53 -15.28 -5.22 -1.21
N ASP A 54 -15.07 -5.97 -0.13
CA ASP A 54 -16.12 -6.71 0.56
C ASP A 54 -17.21 -5.76 1.05
N THR A 55 -16.81 -4.61 1.60
CA THR A 55 -17.76 -3.59 2.08
C THR A 55 -18.53 -2.94 0.92
N ILE A 56 -17.86 -2.67 -0.22
CA ILE A 56 -18.52 -2.14 -1.42
C ILE A 56 -19.54 -3.15 -1.95
N LEU A 57 -19.18 -4.42 -2.05
CA LEU A 57 -20.07 -5.47 -2.53
C LEU A 57 -21.27 -5.66 -1.59
N GLU A 58 -21.04 -5.64 -0.28
CA GLU A 58 -22.10 -5.71 0.73
C GLU A 58 -23.08 -4.55 0.55
N VAL A 59 -22.58 -3.31 0.60
CA VAL A 59 -23.40 -2.09 0.46
C VAL A 59 -24.13 -2.04 -0.89
N ALA A 60 -23.51 -2.51 -1.97
CA ALA A 60 -24.12 -2.58 -3.29
C ALA A 60 -25.23 -3.64 -3.41
N SER A 61 -25.19 -4.69 -2.59
CA SER A 61 -26.23 -5.72 -2.53
C SER A 61 -27.43 -5.33 -1.66
N GLU A 62 -27.27 -4.31 -0.82
CA GLU A 62 -28.33 -3.78 0.04
C GLU A 62 -29.21 -2.72 -0.67
N GLU A 63 -30.23 -2.22 0.04
CA GLU A 63 -31.15 -1.21 -0.48
C GLU A 63 -30.51 0.20 -0.56
N LYS A 64 -31.14 1.08 -1.33
CA LYS A 64 -30.74 2.49 -1.40
C LYS A 64 -30.71 3.12 -0.01
N GLY A 65 -29.64 3.86 0.28
CA GLY A 65 -29.42 4.52 1.57
C GLY A 65 -28.61 3.69 2.56
N SER A 66 -28.34 2.41 2.25
CA SER A 66 -27.41 1.58 3.01
C SER A 66 -26.03 2.21 3.11
N ARG A 67 -25.45 2.12 4.30
CA ARG A 67 -24.18 2.73 4.63
C ARG A 67 -23.36 1.85 5.55
N ARG A 68 -22.06 1.78 5.27
CA ARG A 68 -21.05 1.18 6.13
C ARG A 68 -19.91 2.16 6.35
N THR A 69 -19.26 2.06 7.50
CA THR A 69 -18.05 2.80 7.83
C THR A 69 -16.98 1.81 8.22
N ILE A 70 -15.84 1.87 7.54
CA ILE A 70 -14.67 1.05 7.85
C ILE A 70 -13.51 1.95 8.24
N SER A 71 -12.63 1.45 9.10
CA SER A 71 -11.39 2.12 9.45
C SER A 71 -10.23 1.38 8.79
N ILE A 72 -9.48 2.07 7.95
CA ILE A 72 -8.26 1.53 7.36
C ILE A 72 -7.04 2.23 7.96
N LYS A 73 -5.97 1.48 8.08
CA LYS A 73 -4.64 2.03 8.38
C LYS A 73 -3.77 1.84 7.16
N MET A 74 -3.00 2.87 6.82
CA MET A 74 -2.01 2.82 5.76
C MET A 74 -0.68 3.35 6.28
N SER A 75 0.32 2.48 6.35
CA SER A 75 1.69 2.85 6.72
C SER A 75 2.36 3.68 5.63
N ASP A 76 2.09 3.37 4.37
CA ASP A 76 2.66 4.02 3.19
C ASP A 76 1.78 3.73 1.95
N GLY A 77 2.14 4.32 0.81
CA GLY A 77 1.42 4.17 -0.45
C GLY A 77 0.19 5.08 -0.56
N ASN A 78 -0.45 5.02 -1.71
CA ASN A 78 -1.57 5.87 -2.09
C ASN A 78 -2.73 5.01 -2.56
N LEU A 79 -3.85 5.08 -1.83
CA LEU A 79 -5.11 4.45 -2.22
C LEU A 79 -6.00 5.50 -2.88
N TYR A 80 -6.53 5.17 -4.05
CA TYR A 80 -7.42 6.05 -4.77
C TYR A 80 -8.41 5.30 -5.66
N PHE A 81 -9.53 5.94 -5.95
CA PHE A 81 -10.54 5.43 -6.86
C PHE A 81 -10.46 6.17 -8.20
N ASP A 82 -10.32 5.42 -9.29
CA ASP A 82 -10.41 5.97 -10.64
C ASP A 82 -11.81 5.66 -11.23
N PRO A 83 -12.72 6.65 -11.28
CA PRO A 83 -14.07 6.44 -11.78
C PRO A 83 -14.12 6.21 -13.29
N TRP A 84 -13.10 6.62 -14.05
CA TRP A 84 -13.07 6.43 -15.51
C TRP A 84 -12.73 4.99 -15.89
N LEU A 85 -11.85 4.37 -15.11
CA LEU A 85 -11.45 2.98 -15.29
C LEU A 85 -12.30 2.02 -14.44
N GLU A 86 -13.15 2.54 -13.55
CA GLU A 86 -13.91 1.78 -12.53
C GLU A 86 -12.95 0.95 -11.64
N TYR A 87 -11.78 1.51 -11.31
CA TYR A 87 -10.73 0.82 -10.55
C TYR A 87 -10.56 1.40 -9.15
N LEU A 88 -10.49 0.52 -8.16
CA LEU A 88 -9.90 0.83 -6.88
C LEU A 88 -8.42 0.48 -6.92
N ASN A 89 -7.56 1.48 -6.79
CA ASN A 89 -6.11 1.35 -6.94
C ASN A 89 -5.41 1.61 -5.61
N TYR A 90 -4.34 0.86 -5.37
CA TYR A 90 -3.33 1.14 -4.36
C TYR A 90 -1.96 1.11 -5.03
N THR A 91 -1.20 2.19 -4.88
CA THR A 91 0.14 2.31 -5.45
C THR A 91 1.17 2.49 -4.36
N TYR A 92 2.30 1.81 -4.47
CA TYR A 92 3.39 1.86 -3.50
C TYR A 92 4.74 1.77 -4.20
N LYS A 93 5.69 2.61 -3.78
CA LYS A 93 7.06 2.59 -4.30
C LYS A 93 7.91 1.63 -3.46
N LEU A 94 8.38 0.56 -4.10
CA LEU A 94 9.24 -0.45 -3.51
C LEU A 94 10.65 0.11 -3.27
N ASN A 95 11.23 -0.23 -2.13
CA ASN A 95 12.63 0.09 -1.80
C ASN A 95 13.56 -1.11 -2.00
N SER A 96 12.99 -2.29 -2.24
CA SER A 96 13.67 -3.55 -2.47
C SER A 96 13.31 -4.13 -3.84
N ASN A 97 14.02 -5.19 -4.24
CA ASN A 97 13.77 -5.96 -5.46
C ASN A 97 12.63 -6.98 -5.29
N LEU A 98 11.59 -6.60 -4.55
CA LEU A 98 10.45 -7.47 -4.26
C LEU A 98 9.69 -7.75 -5.57
N ALA A 99 9.75 -8.99 -6.04
CA ALA A 99 8.99 -9.43 -7.20
C ALA A 99 7.61 -9.93 -6.76
N ILE A 100 6.58 -9.13 -7.03
CA ILE A 100 5.17 -9.47 -6.81
C ILE A 100 4.43 -9.31 -8.12
N SER A 101 3.75 -10.37 -8.54
CA SER A 101 2.84 -10.34 -9.67
C SER A 101 1.78 -11.41 -9.47
N GLY A 102 0.60 -11.18 -10.02
CA GLY A 102 -0.51 -12.14 -9.97
C GLY A 102 -1.75 -11.55 -9.32
N GLN A 103 -2.51 -12.41 -8.65
CA GLN A 103 -3.81 -12.06 -8.10
C GLN A 103 -4.01 -12.72 -6.74
N ARG A 104 -4.57 -11.98 -5.78
CA ARG A 104 -5.08 -12.49 -4.50
C ARG A 104 -6.54 -12.09 -4.39
N GLY A 105 -7.45 -13.07 -4.34
CA GLY A 105 -8.88 -12.78 -4.39
C GLY A 105 -9.26 -11.99 -5.65
N ARG A 106 -9.88 -10.83 -5.50
CA ARG A 106 -10.18 -9.90 -6.60
C ARG A 106 -9.10 -8.84 -6.83
N VAL A 107 -8.08 -8.80 -5.98
CA VAL A 107 -6.97 -7.84 -6.07
C VAL A 107 -5.92 -8.36 -7.04
N ASN A 108 -5.74 -7.64 -8.14
CA ASN A 108 -4.65 -7.87 -9.09
C ASN A 108 -3.42 -7.08 -8.65
N ALA A 109 -2.24 -7.62 -8.90
CA ALA A 109 -0.96 -7.02 -8.55
C ALA A 109 -0.03 -7.00 -9.75
N THR A 110 0.51 -5.82 -10.04
CA THR A 110 1.48 -5.60 -11.11
C THR A 110 2.60 -4.70 -10.60
N ILE A 111 3.82 -4.90 -11.10
CA ILE A 111 4.95 -4.01 -10.83
C ILE A 111 5.41 -3.40 -12.14
N SER A 112 5.61 -2.09 -12.13
CA SER A 112 6.28 -1.36 -13.20
C SER A 112 7.48 -0.61 -12.63
N THR A 113 8.68 -0.96 -13.10
CA THR A 113 9.99 -0.41 -12.65
C THR A 113 10.31 -0.65 -11.18
N ASP A 114 9.63 0.05 -10.28
CA ASP A 114 9.76 0.02 -8.82
C ASP A 114 8.43 0.37 -8.11
N VAL A 115 7.34 0.50 -8.87
CA VAL A 115 6.01 0.81 -8.35
C VAL A 115 5.16 -0.44 -8.39
N LEU A 116 4.74 -0.89 -7.21
CA LEU A 116 3.68 -1.86 -7.05
C LEU A 116 2.34 -1.15 -7.24
N THR A 117 1.53 -1.69 -8.14
CA THR A 117 0.12 -1.32 -8.31
C THR A 117 -0.73 -2.53 -7.97
N LEU A 118 -1.55 -2.38 -6.94
CA LEU A 118 -2.63 -3.30 -6.60
C LEU A 118 -3.93 -2.68 -7.07
N PHE A 119 -4.80 -3.45 -7.73
CA PHE A 119 -6.06 -2.90 -8.23
C PHE A 119 -7.19 -3.93 -8.29
N ILE A 120 -8.42 -3.42 -8.08
CA ILE A 120 -9.66 -4.17 -8.28
C ILE A 120 -10.49 -3.43 -9.32
N LYS A 121 -11.04 -4.16 -10.29
CA LYS A 121 -11.97 -3.66 -11.29
C LYS A 121 -13.42 -3.93 -10.89
N TYR A 122 -14.28 -2.93 -11.06
CA TYR A 122 -15.72 -3.02 -10.84
C TYR A 122 -16.50 -2.92 -12.14
N ASP A 123 -16.90 -4.06 -12.73
CA ASP A 123 -17.69 -4.04 -13.97
C ASP A 123 -19.19 -3.74 -13.73
N ARG A 124 -19.68 -3.94 -12.50
CA ARG A 124 -21.12 -3.91 -12.17
C ARG A 124 -21.51 -2.87 -11.13
N ILE A 125 -20.59 -2.01 -10.72
CA ILE A 125 -20.82 -0.97 -9.73
C ILE A 125 -20.36 0.35 -10.35
N ASP A 126 -21.20 1.37 -10.23
CA ASP A 126 -20.86 2.73 -10.65
C ASP A 126 -20.31 3.52 -9.46
N LEU A 127 -19.07 4.00 -9.59
CA LEU A 127 -18.37 4.74 -8.54
C LEU A 127 -18.46 6.23 -8.84
N SER A 128 -19.14 6.99 -7.97
CA SER A 128 -19.54 8.36 -8.30
C SER A 128 -18.45 9.41 -8.14
N LYS A 129 -17.34 9.11 -7.43
CA LYS A 129 -16.29 10.10 -7.09
C LYS A 129 -14.88 9.53 -7.11
N ASN A 130 -13.94 10.36 -7.55
CA ASN A 130 -12.51 10.15 -7.31
C ASN A 130 -12.18 10.59 -5.88
N ILE A 131 -11.52 9.71 -5.13
CA ILE A 131 -11.14 9.95 -3.75
C ILE A 131 -9.73 9.43 -3.57
N HIS A 132 -8.98 10.16 -2.79
CA HIS A 132 -7.63 9.81 -2.39
C HIS A 132 -7.57 9.71 -0.87
N PHE A 133 -6.98 8.62 -0.38
CA PHE A 133 -6.76 8.41 1.04
C PHE A 133 -5.27 8.54 1.34
N PRO A 134 -4.85 9.50 2.17
CA PRO A 134 -3.45 9.69 2.53
C PRO A 134 -2.99 8.60 3.51
N LYS A 135 -1.68 8.52 3.73
CA LYS A 135 -1.09 7.72 4.81
C LYS A 135 -1.70 8.06 6.17
N GLY A 136 -1.80 7.07 7.05
CA GLY A 136 -2.35 7.20 8.40
C GLY A 136 -3.60 6.38 8.63
N SER A 137 -4.39 6.79 9.61
CA SER A 137 -5.69 6.16 9.91
C SER A 137 -6.78 6.94 9.19
N ASN A 138 -7.53 6.28 8.32
CA ASN A 138 -8.63 6.88 7.57
C ASN A 138 -9.93 6.15 7.91
N GLN A 139 -11.02 6.91 8.04
CA GLN A 139 -12.36 6.35 8.07
C GLN A 139 -12.95 6.47 6.67
N ILE A 140 -13.41 5.36 6.12
CA ILE A 140 -14.05 5.31 4.81
C ILE A 140 -15.53 5.05 5.03
N ILE A 141 -16.35 5.93 4.50
CA ILE A 141 -17.79 5.81 4.48
C ILE A 141 -18.20 5.37 3.08
N ILE A 142 -18.96 4.29 2.99
CA ILE A 142 -19.43 3.70 1.73
C ILE A 142 -20.95 3.69 1.78
N THR A 143 -21.58 4.31 0.79
CA THR A 143 -23.04 4.53 0.74
C THR A 143 -23.61 4.10 -0.60
N ASN A 144 -24.72 3.36 -0.56
CA ASN A 144 -25.52 3.03 -1.74
C ASN A 144 -26.47 4.17 -2.07
N GLU A 145 -26.24 4.87 -3.19
CA GLU A 145 -27.06 5.99 -3.65
C GLU A 145 -28.26 5.54 -4.51
N GLY A 146 -28.40 4.22 -4.73
CA GLY A 146 -29.45 3.60 -5.52
C GLY A 146 -28.91 3.00 -6.81
N ILE A 147 -29.74 2.95 -7.84
CA ILE A 147 -29.37 2.41 -9.15
C ILE A 147 -29.19 3.58 -10.12
N ASN A 148 -28.06 3.62 -10.83
CA ASN A 148 -27.90 4.54 -11.95
C ASN A 148 -28.78 4.06 -13.11
N SER A 149 -29.84 4.82 -13.42
CA SER A 149 -30.80 4.50 -14.47
C SER A 149 -30.22 4.42 -15.88
N THR A 150 -29.02 4.99 -16.11
CA THR A 150 -28.37 5.00 -17.43
C THR A 150 -27.65 3.70 -17.73
N VAL A 151 -26.95 3.15 -16.73
CA VAL A 151 -26.11 1.95 -16.86
C VAL A 151 -26.70 0.73 -16.14
N ASN A 152 -27.80 0.90 -15.41
CA ASN A 152 -28.45 -0.11 -14.59
C ASN A 152 -27.49 -0.82 -13.61
N LYS A 153 -26.63 -0.03 -12.95
CA LYS A 153 -25.66 -0.48 -11.94
C LYS A 153 -25.96 0.18 -10.58
N PRO A 154 -25.73 -0.49 -9.43
CA PRO A 154 -25.69 0.17 -8.13
C PRO A 154 -24.67 1.31 -8.14
N MET A 155 -25.07 2.47 -7.64
CA MET A 155 -24.25 3.66 -7.54
C MET A 155 -23.69 3.74 -6.13
N ILE A 156 -22.39 3.62 -6.00
CA ILE A 156 -21.68 3.63 -4.72
C ILE A 156 -20.91 4.94 -4.60
N ASN A 157 -21.24 5.68 -3.54
CA ASN A 157 -20.50 6.86 -3.14
C ASN A 157 -19.62 6.53 -1.95
N ILE A 158 -18.37 6.96 -2.07
CA ILE A 158 -17.35 6.74 -1.06
C ILE A 158 -16.96 8.14 -0.54
N THR A 159 -16.68 8.27 0.75
CA THR A 159 -16.15 9.52 1.33
C THR A 159 -15.18 9.21 2.46
N SER A 160 -14.23 10.13 2.72
CA SER A 160 -13.36 10.10 3.89
C SER A 160 -13.84 11.02 5.00
#